data_AF-A0A9Q4TGI8-F1
#
_entry.id   AF-A0A9Q4TGI8-F1
#
_cell.length_a   1.000
_cell.length_b   1.000
_cell.length_c   1.000
_cell.angle_alpha   90.00
_cell.angle_beta   90.00
_cell.angle_gamma   90.00
#
_symmetry.space_group_name_H-M   'P 1'
#
loop_
_entity.id
_entity.type
_entity.pdbx_description
1 polymer ?
#
loop_
_entity_poly.entity_id
_entity_poly.type
_entity_poly.pdbx_seq_one_letter_code
_entity_poly.pdbx_strand_id
1 'polypeptide(L)'
;MSKVILLSKNKDIRHNLASDIKKRGEFIFETERELEIYDLIKKDNDFYTVCIKEVATDTVGVDKVDFEIESDETIESEFTCPYCKSIDYDAFEKSEGETYCGNCGSTVELHYCCGNYNVKPIFPTSIIVIK
;
A
#
# COMPACT_ATOMS: atom_id res chain seq x y z
N MET A 1 12.35 17.43 1.97
CA MET A 1 11.45 17.14 3.11
C MET A 1 10.12 16.73 2.55
N SER A 2 9.88 15.42 2.52
CA SER A 2 8.63 14.87 2.02
C SER A 2 7.52 15.10 3.04
N LYS A 3 6.42 15.72 2.59
CA LYS A 3 5.21 15.92 3.40
C LYS A 3 4.26 14.73 3.20
N VAL A 4 3.77 14.17 4.31
CA VAL A 4 2.92 12.98 4.28
C VAL A 4 1.48 13.35 4.61
N ILE A 5 0.57 13.09 3.67
CA ILE A 5 -0.84 13.42 3.75
C ILE A 5 -1.68 12.12 3.79
N LEU A 6 -2.44 11.90 4.86
CA LEU A 6 -3.46 10.86 4.91
C LEU A 6 -4.58 11.22 3.96
N LEU A 7 -4.72 10.48 2.87
CA LEU A 7 -5.74 10.76 1.86
C LEU A 7 -7.16 10.58 2.41
N SER A 8 -8.04 11.52 2.05
CA SER A 8 -9.44 11.47 2.46
C SER A 8 -10.13 10.19 1.96
N LYS A 9 -11.05 9.67 2.77
CA LYS A 9 -11.97 8.60 2.33
C LYS A 9 -13.15 9.13 1.52
N ASN A 10 -13.38 10.45 1.51
CA ASN A 10 -14.33 11.08 0.60
C ASN A 10 -13.75 11.09 -0.82
N LYS A 11 -14.43 10.40 -1.75
CA LYS A 11 -13.94 10.22 -3.14
C LYS A 11 -13.82 11.54 -3.92
N ASP A 12 -14.69 12.50 -3.68
CA ASP A 12 -14.66 13.79 -4.38
C ASP A 12 -13.44 14.61 -3.98
N ILE A 13 -13.09 14.58 -2.68
CA ILE A 13 -11.88 15.21 -2.17
C ILE A 13 -10.65 14.42 -2.64
N ARG A 14 -10.67 13.10 -2.45
CA ARG A 14 -9.54 12.22 -2.76
C ARG A 14 -9.16 12.27 -4.22
N HIS A 15 -10.11 12.32 -5.15
CA HIS A 15 -9.85 12.25 -6.59
C HIS A 15 -9.93 13.60 -7.29
N ASN A 16 -9.91 14.71 -6.55
CA ASN A 16 -9.80 16.04 -7.14
C ASN A 16 -8.38 16.29 -7.68
N LEU A 17 -8.10 15.78 -8.88
CA LEU A 17 -6.80 15.88 -9.56
C LEU A 17 -6.42 17.32 -9.94
N ALA A 18 -7.37 18.26 -9.92
CA ALA A 18 -7.09 19.69 -10.11
C ALA A 18 -6.53 20.37 -8.85
N SER A 19 -6.50 19.66 -7.71
CA SER A 19 -5.98 20.16 -6.44
C SER A 19 -4.71 19.45 -6.00
N ASP A 20 -3.83 20.20 -5.34
CA ASP A 20 -2.59 19.68 -4.75
C ASP A 20 -2.90 18.57 -3.72
N ILE A 21 -2.01 17.58 -3.58
CA ILE A 21 -2.18 16.47 -2.60
C ILE A 21 -2.49 16.97 -1.20
N LYS A 22 -1.90 18.09 -0.78
CA LYS A 22 -2.12 18.72 0.55
C LYS A 22 -3.57 19.07 0.85
N LYS A 23 -4.40 19.28 -0.17
CA LYS A 23 -5.83 19.62 -0.03
C LYS A 23 -6.72 18.37 -0.10
N ARG A 24 -6.15 17.21 -0.39
CA ARG A 24 -6.86 15.94 -0.63
C ARG A 24 -6.94 15.07 0.62
N GLY A 25 -6.48 15.56 1.77
CA GLY A 25 -6.36 14.79 3.00
C GLY A 25 -5.85 15.59 4.20
N GLU A 26 -5.42 14.86 5.22
CA GLU A 26 -4.91 15.39 6.49
C GLU A 26 -3.38 15.26 6.56
N PHE A 27 -2.69 16.31 7.00
CA PHE A 27 -1.24 16.22 7.25
C PHE A 27 -0.95 15.33 8.46
N ILE A 28 -0.05 14.36 8.30
CA ILE A 28 0.36 13.47 9.40
C ILE A 28 1.73 13.88 9.96
N PHE A 29 2.74 13.96 9.09
CA PHE A 29 4.12 14.27 9.46
C PHE A 29 4.96 14.70 8.25
N GLU A 30 6.20 15.12 8.50
CA GLU A 30 7.22 15.38 7.48
C GLU A 30 8.48 14.57 7.77
N THR A 31 9.24 14.23 6.73
CA THR A 31 10.47 13.45 6.83
C THR A 31 11.52 13.92 5.83
N GLU A 32 12.80 13.79 6.18
CA GLU A 32 13.91 14.01 5.25
C GLU A 32 14.16 12.79 4.33
N ARG A 33 13.52 11.67 4.62
CA ARG A 33 13.58 10.51 3.72
C ARG A 33 12.76 10.79 2.48
N GLU A 34 13.36 10.52 1.34
CA GLU A 34 12.63 10.37 0.09
C GLU A 34 11.72 9.14 0.20
N LEU A 35 10.45 9.32 -0.14
CA LEU A 35 9.42 8.29 -0.14
C LEU A 35 9.01 7.97 -1.57
N GLU A 36 8.85 6.70 -1.90
CA GLU A 36 8.41 6.18 -3.19
C GLU A 36 7.04 5.53 -3.11
N ILE A 37 6.39 5.38 -4.27
CA ILE A 37 5.12 4.65 -4.36
C ILE A 37 5.35 3.20 -3.89
N TYR A 38 4.39 2.67 -3.13
CA TYR A 38 4.42 1.36 -2.46
C TYR A 38 5.34 1.27 -1.23
N ASP A 39 6.03 2.36 -0.84
CA ASP A 39 6.71 2.37 0.45
C ASP A 39 5.70 2.17 1.59
N LEU A 40 6.05 1.26 2.49
CA LEU A 40 5.31 1.04 3.73
C LEU A 40 6.00 1.78 4.88
N ILE A 41 5.24 2.66 5.51
CA ILE A 41 5.69 3.53 6.58
C ILE A 41 5.08 3.06 7.89
N LYS A 42 5.91 2.85 8.92
CA LYS A 42 5.46 2.66 10.29
C LYS A 42 5.69 3.95 11.08
N LYS A 43 4.62 4.52 11.62
CA LYS A 43 4.69 5.64 12.57
C LYS A 43 3.83 5.30 13.78
N ASP A 44 4.42 5.38 14.98
CA ASP A 44 3.77 4.93 16.21
C ASP A 44 3.29 3.47 16.09
N ASN A 45 1.98 3.22 16.25
CA ASN A 45 1.35 1.90 16.11
C ASN A 45 0.68 1.69 14.75
N ASP A 46 0.76 2.67 13.85
CA ASP A 46 0.05 2.65 12.58
C ASP A 46 0.98 2.41 11.40
N PHE A 47 0.45 1.75 10.37
CA PHE A 47 1.09 1.57 9.08
C PHE A 47 0.39 2.39 8.01
N TYR A 48 1.19 2.95 7.10
CA TYR A 48 0.72 3.75 5.98
C TYR A 48 1.43 3.31 4.70
N THR A 49 0.69 3.17 3.61
CA THR A 49 1.26 2.89 2.29
C THR A 49 1.23 4.14 1.41
N VAL A 50 2.31 4.42 0.69
CA VAL A 50 2.37 5.53 -0.26
C VAL A 50 1.64 5.15 -1.54
N CYS A 51 0.54 5.84 -1.82
CA CYS A 51 -0.30 5.56 -2.98
C CYS A 51 -0.11 6.58 -4.11
N ILE A 52 0.42 7.76 -3.81
CA ILE A 52 0.59 8.85 -4.78
C ILE A 52 1.73 9.77 -4.35
N LYS A 53 2.52 10.23 -5.31
CA LYS A 53 3.64 11.16 -5.11
C LYS A 53 3.48 12.38 -6.04
N GLU A 54 3.55 13.58 -5.46
CA GLU A 54 3.63 14.85 -6.17
C GLU A 54 5.07 15.37 -6.08
N VAL A 55 5.84 15.10 -7.14
CA VAL A 55 7.27 15.41 -7.20
C VAL A 55 7.54 16.91 -7.06
N ALA A 56 6.70 17.76 -7.66
CA ALA A 56 6.90 19.21 -7.68
C ALA A 56 6.90 19.85 -6.28
N THR A 57 6.19 19.26 -5.32
CA THR A 57 6.10 19.81 -3.96
C THR A 57 6.64 18.88 -2.89
N ASP A 58 7.30 17.79 -3.29
CA ASP A 58 7.81 16.75 -2.40
C ASP A 58 6.73 16.29 -1.41
N THR A 59 5.54 15.94 -1.92
CA THR A 59 4.39 15.55 -1.09
C THR A 59 3.89 14.18 -1.52
N VAL A 60 3.66 13.32 -0.54
CA VAL A 60 3.09 12.00 -0.77
C VAL A 60 1.71 11.89 -0.11
N GLY A 61 0.80 11.23 -0.80
CA GLY A 61 -0.48 10.82 -0.26
C GLY A 61 -0.40 9.35 0.16
N VAL A 62 -0.83 9.07 1.38
CA VAL A 62 -0.82 7.73 1.96
C VAL A 62 -2.22 7.26 2.32
N ASP A 63 -2.41 5.94 2.33
CA ASP A 63 -3.52 5.29 3.01
C ASP A 63 -3.04 4.58 4.26
N LYS A 64 -3.82 4.69 5.35
CA LYS A 64 -3.63 3.81 6.52
C LYS A 64 -3.99 2.38 6.13
N VAL A 65 -3.15 1.44 6.53
CA VAL A 65 -3.27 0.01 6.20
C VAL A 65 -3.15 -0.83 7.46
N ASP A 66 -3.93 -1.90 7.54
CA ASP A 66 -3.74 -2.95 8.54
C ASP A 66 -2.65 -3.89 8.01
N PHE A 67 -1.51 -3.99 8.70
CA PHE A 67 -0.34 -4.70 8.20
C PHE A 67 0.22 -5.63 9.26
N GLU A 68 0.29 -6.91 8.92
CA GLU A 68 0.83 -7.98 9.76
C GLU A 68 2.16 -8.45 9.17
N ILE A 69 3.26 -8.36 9.93
CA ILE A 69 4.58 -8.82 9.45
C ILE A 69 4.62 -10.34 9.36
N GLU A 70 4.11 -11.01 10.39
CA GLU A 70 3.94 -12.46 10.41
C GLU A 70 2.50 -12.73 9.94
N SER A 71 2.36 -13.29 8.75
CA SER A 71 1.07 -13.64 8.16
C SER A 71 1.10 -15.05 7.60
N ASP A 72 -0.07 -15.69 7.58
CA ASP A 72 -0.26 -16.99 6.94
C ASP A 72 -0.69 -16.82 5.47
N GLU A 73 -0.63 -17.90 4.69
CA GLU A 73 -1.17 -17.91 3.34
C GLU A 73 -2.69 -17.62 3.33
N THR A 74 -3.16 -16.97 2.27
CA THR A 74 -4.61 -16.80 2.04
C THR A 74 -5.05 -17.68 0.89
N ILE A 75 -6.22 -18.30 1.02
CA ILE A 75 -6.84 -19.15 0.00
C ILE A 75 -8.26 -18.65 -0.22
N GLU A 76 -8.44 -17.78 -1.21
CA GLU A 76 -9.68 -17.02 -1.40
C GLU A 76 -10.09 -16.99 -2.88
N SER A 77 -11.35 -16.67 -3.17
CA SER A 77 -11.84 -16.55 -4.56
C SER A 77 -11.23 -15.36 -5.31
N GLU A 78 -10.73 -14.37 -4.56
CA GLU A 78 -10.03 -13.19 -5.07
C GLU A 78 -8.62 -13.17 -4.50
N PHE A 79 -7.66 -12.59 -5.23
CA PHE A 79 -6.32 -12.38 -4.69
C PHE A 79 -6.43 -11.48 -3.46
N THR A 80 -6.02 -12.02 -2.31
CA THR A 80 -6.00 -11.30 -1.04
C THR A 80 -4.57 -11.28 -0.55
N CYS A 81 -4.02 -10.09 -0.27
CA CYS A 81 -2.64 -10.02 0.24
C CYS A 81 -2.58 -10.55 1.69
N PRO A 82 -1.70 -11.52 2.01
CA PRO A 82 -1.59 -12.05 3.37
C PRO A 82 -1.14 -10.98 4.38
N TYR A 83 -0.28 -10.06 3.97
CA TYR A 83 0.28 -9.01 4.84
C TYR A 83 -0.71 -7.88 5.13
N CYS A 84 -1.38 -7.35 4.10
CA CYS A 84 -2.17 -6.12 4.22
C CYS A 84 -3.68 -6.28 3.98
N LYS A 85 -4.12 -7.50 3.71
CA LYS A 85 -5.51 -7.90 3.43
C LYS A 85 -6.16 -7.16 2.26
N SER A 86 -5.40 -6.42 1.46
CA SER A 86 -5.93 -5.77 0.25
C SER A 86 -6.33 -6.81 -0.78
N ILE A 87 -7.48 -6.60 -1.41
CA ILE A 87 -7.96 -7.43 -2.52
C ILE A 87 -7.51 -6.81 -3.84
N ASP A 88 -6.89 -7.60 -4.69
CA ASP A 88 -6.55 -7.23 -6.06
C ASP A 88 -7.56 -7.85 -7.02
N TYR A 89 -8.55 -7.05 -7.43
CA TYR A 89 -9.64 -7.49 -8.31
C TYR A 89 -9.18 -7.73 -9.76
N ASP A 90 -7.96 -7.28 -10.12
CA ASP A 90 -7.38 -7.46 -11.44
C ASP A 90 -6.29 -8.55 -11.41
N ALA A 91 -6.27 -9.40 -10.37
CA ALA A 91 -5.26 -10.44 -10.23
C ALA A 91 -5.30 -11.52 -11.32
N PHE A 92 -6.38 -11.61 -12.10
CA PHE A 92 -6.44 -12.47 -13.29
C PHE A 92 -5.42 -12.05 -14.36
N GLU A 93 -4.91 -10.81 -14.32
CA GLU A 93 -3.84 -10.33 -15.21
C GLU A 93 -2.43 -10.69 -14.70
N LYS A 94 -2.31 -11.19 -13.47
CA LYS A 94 -1.01 -11.59 -12.90
C LYS A 94 -0.62 -12.99 -13.34
N SER A 95 0.67 -13.16 -13.58
CA SER A 95 1.27 -14.48 -13.73
C SER A 95 1.39 -15.17 -12.38
N GLU A 96 1.21 -16.50 -12.37
CA GLU A 96 1.57 -17.34 -11.22
C GLU A 96 3.08 -17.28 -10.93
N GLY A 97 3.46 -17.58 -9.68
CA GLY A 97 4.83 -17.48 -9.17
C GLY A 97 5.05 -16.25 -8.27
N GLU A 98 6.31 -15.85 -8.12
CA GLU A 98 6.67 -14.68 -7.31
C GLU A 98 6.16 -13.38 -7.95
N THR A 99 5.43 -12.59 -7.17
CA THR A 99 4.85 -11.31 -7.56
C THR A 99 4.81 -10.35 -6.36
N TYR A 100 4.25 -9.16 -6.54
CA TYR A 100 4.11 -8.16 -5.48
C TYR A 100 2.66 -7.71 -5.28
N CYS A 101 2.34 -7.33 -4.05
CA CYS A 101 1.10 -6.65 -3.72
C CYS A 101 1.17 -5.18 -4.15
N GLY A 102 0.27 -4.75 -5.02
CA GLY A 102 0.18 -3.34 -5.47
C GLY A 102 -0.30 -2.37 -4.40
N ASN A 103 -0.75 -2.85 -3.24
CA ASN A 103 -1.17 -1.96 -2.15
C ASN A 103 -0.06 -1.72 -1.12
N CYS A 104 0.68 -2.75 -0.71
CA CYS A 104 1.72 -2.63 0.33
C CYS A 104 3.15 -2.93 -0.14
N GLY A 105 3.35 -3.20 -1.44
CA GLY A 105 4.67 -3.49 -2.01
C GLY A 105 5.32 -4.80 -1.55
N SER A 106 4.62 -5.64 -0.77
CA SER A 106 5.19 -6.89 -0.25
C SER A 106 5.25 -7.98 -1.31
N THR A 107 6.27 -8.84 -1.23
CA THR A 107 6.48 -9.95 -2.16
C THR A 107 5.70 -11.18 -1.70
N VAL A 108 5.01 -11.83 -2.63
CA VAL A 108 4.17 -13.01 -2.40
C VAL A 108 4.36 -14.04 -3.51
N GLU A 109 4.09 -15.30 -3.22
CA GLU A 109 3.93 -16.35 -4.23
C GLU A 109 2.46 -16.50 -4.57
N LEU A 110 2.11 -16.44 -5.85
CA LEU A 110 0.76 -16.59 -6.36
C LEU A 110 0.58 -17.94 -7.05
N HIS A 111 -0.44 -18.69 -6.67
CA HIS A 111 -0.89 -19.87 -7.40
C HIS A 111 -2.42 -19.86 -7.52
N TYR A 112 -2.96 -20.10 -8.72
CA TYR A 112 -4.40 -20.18 -8.95
C TYR A 112 -4.81 -21.64 -9.18
N CYS A 113 -5.63 -22.17 -8.28
CA CYS A 113 -6.07 -23.57 -8.34
C CYS A 113 -7.52 -23.70 -7.89
N CYS A 114 -8.29 -24.51 -8.62
CA CYS A 114 -9.67 -24.87 -8.26
C CYS A 114 -10.60 -23.67 -8.01
N GLY A 115 -10.39 -22.53 -8.68
CA GLY A 115 -11.22 -21.33 -8.52
C GLY A 115 -10.78 -20.38 -7.41
N ASN A 116 -9.66 -20.66 -6.73
CA ASN A 116 -9.11 -19.82 -5.66
C ASN A 116 -7.69 -19.39 -5.99
N TYR A 117 -7.34 -18.19 -5.52
CA TYR A 117 -5.98 -17.70 -5.43
C TYR A 117 -5.39 -18.13 -4.09
N ASN A 118 -4.36 -18.98 -4.13
CA ASN A 118 -3.44 -19.19 -3.01
C ASN A 118 -2.33 -18.14 -3.10
N VAL A 119 -2.25 -17.28 -2.08
CA VAL A 119 -1.23 -16.24 -1.98
C VAL A 119 -0.40 -16.49 -0.73
N LYS A 120 0.86 -16.89 -0.92
CA LYS A 120 1.79 -17.15 0.18
C LYS A 120 2.68 -15.95 0.46
N PRO A 121 2.90 -15.60 1.74
CA PRO A 121 3.84 -14.55 2.10
C PRO A 121 5.29 -15.00 1.84
N ILE A 122 6.07 -14.20 1.08
CA ILE A 122 7.52 -14.39 0.91
C ILE A 122 8.30 -13.37 1.73
N PHE A 123 8.05 -12.08 1.47
CA PHE A 123 8.76 -11.00 2.16
C PHE A 123 7.82 -9.82 2.44
N PRO A 124 7.60 -9.44 3.72
CA PRO A 124 6.95 -8.19 4.06
C PRO A 124 7.89 -7.08 3.61
N THR A 125 7.41 -6.17 2.77
CA THR A 125 8.22 -5.12 2.15
C THR A 125 9.17 -4.40 3.14
N SER A 126 10.16 -3.68 2.62
CA SER A 126 11.00 -2.83 3.48
C SER A 126 10.14 -1.78 4.20
N ILE A 127 10.17 -1.80 5.53
CA ILE A 127 9.36 -0.91 6.36
C ILE A 127 10.18 0.32 6.77
N ILE A 128 9.70 1.50 6.40
CA ILE A 128 10.29 2.78 6.79
C ILE A 128 9.74 3.19 8.16
N VAL A 129 10.58 3.15 9.18
CA VAL A 129 10.19 3.53 10.55
C VAL A 129 10.43 5.02 10.78
N ILE A 130 9.37 5.75 11.08
CA ILE A 130 9.38 7.16 11.46
C ILE A 130 9.24 7.24 12.99
N LYS A 131 10.11 8.03 13.62
CA LYS A 131 10.13 8.25 15.07
C LYS A 131 9.27 9.43 15.47
#